data_AF-A0A2N0V174-F1
#
_entry.id   AF-A0A2N0V174-F1
#
_cell.length_a   1.000
_cell.length_b   1.000
_cell.length_c   1.000
_cell.angle_alpha   90.00
_cell.angle_beta   90.00
_cell.angle_gamma   90.00
#
_symmetry.space_group_name_H-M   'P 1'
#
loop_
_entity.id
_entity.type
_entity.pdbx_description
1 polymer ?
#
loop_
_entity_poly.entity_id
_entity_poly.type
_entity_poly.pdbx_seq_one_letter_code
_entity_poly.pdbx_strand_id
1 'polypeptide(L)'
;MLKSLDVLLGLSVVMLIVSMAVTLISQGILNLLASRGRNLRTGLADLLELLDARFSRTEAEAIAALTLTQRTIGGRCRCRLPAWLQFFQFGEVIHREEFIKILLELAAGYDVSIKTEFEQIKARLANKTINVGQATEALESKFLEYPLFFKRLDIEALLAKIKKEKAETKKQQFQQLEKIVAGQIDLLDKLKSVLHDNGIEDPASTLKNARMLALEFEKSNPELAHDVREANALLQEASSDFLAKICLNFDHLLDRVSVRFTATTRVVSVISAALVAIALQLDTVYLINRLSMDEQMRATFVALAPSLTEDPQLKDAVEPAAAKASGEQVSKTSADETVKAKEGLDLEKQKYYLNFLAQQGLISLPVDRDAWCKHWKLVSIPGLILSIFLLSLGGPFWYNALSKLVQLRSGLARKDDEQKAIRQTTQTAGGEPQTPGTLPAFNPLHGERGDLKAQG
;
A
#
# COMPACT_ATOMS: atom_id res chain seq x y z
N MET A 1 -32.67 25.43 9.79
CA MET A 1 -31.91 24.17 9.70
C MET A 1 -31.05 24.09 8.44
N LEU A 2 -31.56 24.46 7.26
CA LEU A 2 -30.79 24.44 5.99
C LEU A 2 -29.47 25.23 6.05
N LYS A 3 -29.43 26.41 6.69
CA LYS A 3 -28.20 27.20 6.82
C LYS A 3 -27.06 26.47 7.56
N SER A 4 -27.38 25.74 8.65
CA SER A 4 -26.36 24.97 9.38
C SER A 4 -25.91 23.74 8.59
N LEU A 5 -26.80 23.13 7.82
CA LEU A 5 -26.48 22.03 6.92
C LEU A 5 -25.53 22.49 5.81
N ASP A 6 -25.80 23.65 5.22
CA ASP A 6 -24.97 24.24 4.16
C ASP A 6 -23.56 24.61 4.67
N VAL A 7 -23.43 25.07 5.93
CA VAL A 7 -22.12 25.30 6.57
C VAL A 7 -21.34 23.99 6.75
N LEU A 8 -21.99 22.93 7.23
CA LEU A 8 -21.37 21.60 7.38
C LEU A 8 -20.97 20.99 6.03
N LEU A 9 -21.78 21.22 5.01
CA LEU A 9 -21.52 20.76 3.64
C LEU A 9 -20.32 21.52 3.05
N GLY A 10 -20.26 22.84 3.22
CA GLY A 10 -19.09 23.65 2.83
C GLY A 10 -17.82 23.23 3.56
N LEU A 11 -17.89 23.00 4.87
CA LEU A 11 -16.78 22.45 5.65
C LEU A 11 -16.32 21.10 5.09
N SER A 12 -17.25 20.20 4.81
CA SER A 12 -16.93 18.86 4.29
C SER A 12 -16.26 18.91 2.92
N VAL A 13 -16.64 19.85 2.04
CA VAL A 13 -15.98 20.07 0.75
C VAL A 13 -14.52 20.50 0.95
N VAL A 14 -14.29 21.53 1.78
CA VAL A 14 -12.94 22.04 2.04
C VAL A 14 -12.07 20.94 2.66
N MET A 15 -12.61 20.22 3.64
CA MET A 15 -11.88 19.15 4.31
C MET A 15 -11.61 17.97 3.37
N LEU A 16 -12.54 17.60 2.48
CA LEU A 16 -12.31 16.58 1.47
C LEU A 16 -11.16 16.95 0.53
N ILE A 17 -11.17 18.18 -0.01
CA ILE A 17 -10.11 18.67 -0.91
C ILE A 17 -8.74 18.62 -0.23
N VAL A 18 -8.63 19.11 1.00
CA VAL A 18 -7.35 19.12 1.73
C VAL A 18 -6.95 17.70 2.15
N SER A 19 -7.90 16.86 2.56
CA SER A 19 -7.63 15.46 2.91
C SER A 19 -7.18 14.62 1.71
N MET A 20 -7.58 14.95 0.48
CA MET A 20 -7.03 14.31 -0.72
C MET A 20 -5.53 14.63 -0.88
N ALA A 21 -5.12 15.86 -0.59
CA ALA A 21 -3.71 16.23 -0.54
C ALA A 21 -2.92 15.46 0.53
N VAL A 22 -3.53 15.28 1.70
CA VAL A 22 -2.97 14.43 2.76
C VAL A 22 -2.81 12.99 2.28
N THR A 23 -3.80 12.44 1.58
CA THR A 23 -3.75 11.08 1.02
C THR A 23 -2.64 10.93 -0.02
N LEU A 24 -2.51 11.85 -0.98
CA LEU A 24 -1.41 11.82 -1.96
C LEU A 24 -0.03 11.87 -1.31
N ILE A 25 0.17 12.77 -0.33
CA ILE A 25 1.45 12.90 0.37
C ILE A 25 1.72 11.65 1.22
N SER A 26 0.72 11.13 1.92
CA SER A 26 0.86 9.91 2.72
C SER A 26 1.25 8.72 1.85
N GLN A 27 0.61 8.56 0.69
CA GLN A 27 0.95 7.51 -0.29
C GLN A 27 2.36 7.71 -0.84
N GLY A 28 2.75 8.95 -1.17
CA GLY A 28 4.10 9.29 -1.60
C GLY A 28 5.16 8.93 -0.56
N ILE A 29 4.93 9.26 0.71
CA ILE A 29 5.83 8.93 1.82
C ILE A 29 5.87 7.41 2.04
N LEU A 30 4.73 6.72 2.04
CA LEU A 30 4.69 5.27 2.21
C LEU A 30 5.42 4.53 1.08
N ASN A 31 5.26 5.00 -0.16
CA ASN A 31 6.01 4.52 -1.31
C ASN A 31 7.51 4.79 -1.15
N LEU A 32 7.90 6.00 -0.70
CA LEU A 32 9.29 6.37 -0.43
C LEU A 32 9.93 5.55 0.70
N LEU A 33 9.14 5.09 1.67
CA LEU A 33 9.65 4.28 2.78
C LEU A 33 9.74 2.79 2.43
N ALA A 34 9.15 2.36 1.30
CA ALA A 34 8.88 0.97 0.92
C ALA A 34 8.46 0.12 2.14
N SER A 35 7.54 0.65 2.95
CA SER A 35 7.24 0.13 4.29
C SER A 35 6.73 -1.31 4.26
N ARG A 36 5.99 -1.69 3.21
CA ARG A 36 5.48 -3.06 2.99
C ARG A 36 6.61 -4.06 2.82
N GLY A 37 7.48 -3.85 1.84
CA GLY A 37 8.60 -4.75 1.57
C GLY A 37 9.54 -4.88 2.77
N ARG A 38 9.76 -3.80 3.53
CA ARG A 38 10.54 -3.83 4.77
C ARG A 38 9.90 -4.67 5.86
N ASN A 39 8.62 -4.44 6.15
CA ASN A 39 7.89 -5.20 7.17
C ASN A 39 7.79 -6.68 6.78
N LEU A 40 7.58 -6.95 5.49
CA LEU A 40 7.53 -8.31 4.95
C LEU A 40 8.89 -9.01 5.07
N ARG A 41 10.01 -8.34 4.75
CA ARG A 41 11.37 -8.88 4.95
C ARG A 41 11.60 -9.27 6.40
N THR A 42 11.23 -8.39 7.32
CA THR A 42 11.34 -8.63 8.76
C THR A 42 10.45 -9.79 9.20
N GLY A 43 9.22 -9.91 8.68
CA GLY A 43 8.33 -11.04 8.97
C GLY A 43 8.87 -12.38 8.43
N LEU A 44 9.37 -12.41 7.19
CA LEU A 44 9.97 -13.61 6.60
C LEU A 44 11.23 -14.04 7.36
N ALA A 45 12.03 -13.08 7.85
CA ALA A 45 13.16 -13.38 8.71
C ALA A 45 12.71 -14.01 10.05
N ASP A 46 11.67 -13.47 10.69
CA ASP A 46 11.08 -14.07 11.91
C ASP A 46 10.64 -15.53 11.65
N LEU A 47 10.08 -15.82 10.47
CA LEU A 47 9.65 -17.18 10.10
C LEU A 47 10.83 -18.13 9.82
N LEU A 48 11.91 -17.65 9.22
CA LEU A 48 13.13 -18.44 9.02
C LEU A 48 13.83 -18.77 10.34
N GLU A 49 13.82 -17.86 11.32
CA GLU A 49 14.32 -18.12 12.68
C GLU A 49 13.49 -19.19 13.40
N LEU A 50 12.17 -19.22 13.17
CA LEU A 50 11.27 -20.24 13.72
C LEU A 50 11.48 -21.61 13.05
N LEU A 51 11.88 -21.63 11.78
CA LEU A 51 12.13 -22.86 11.04
C LEU A 51 13.29 -23.65 11.66
N ASP A 52 14.38 -22.94 11.98
CA ASP A 52 15.58 -23.53 12.56
C ASP A 52 16.37 -22.50 13.41
N ALA A 53 16.66 -22.87 14.65
CA ALA A 53 17.37 -22.02 15.61
C ALA A 53 18.82 -21.70 15.21
N ARG A 54 19.39 -22.38 14.21
CA ARG A 54 20.74 -22.10 13.71
C ARG A 54 20.79 -20.78 12.96
N PHE A 55 19.70 -20.30 12.36
CA PHE A 55 19.72 -19.02 11.63
C PHE A 55 19.92 -17.84 12.58
N SER A 56 20.98 -17.07 12.37
CA SER A 56 21.12 -15.75 12.97
C SER A 56 20.16 -14.76 12.29
N ARG A 57 19.79 -13.70 13.02
CA ARG A 57 18.93 -12.63 12.49
C ARG A 57 19.40 -12.07 11.16
N THR A 58 20.70 -11.85 11.05
CA THR A 58 21.33 -11.30 9.85
C THR A 58 21.26 -12.23 8.65
N GLU A 59 21.38 -13.55 8.88
CA GLU A 59 21.27 -14.55 7.81
C GLU A 59 19.81 -14.71 7.36
N ALA A 60 18.88 -14.82 8.30
CA ALA A 60 17.44 -14.90 8.02
C ALA A 60 16.95 -13.67 7.22
N GLU A 61 17.40 -12.48 7.62
CA GLU A 61 17.12 -11.23 6.92
C GLU A 61 17.75 -11.15 5.52
N ALA A 62 18.93 -11.76 5.33
CA ALA A 62 19.58 -11.83 4.03
C ALA A 62 18.87 -12.81 3.10
N ILE A 63 18.44 -13.99 3.58
CA ILE A 63 17.61 -14.93 2.82
C ILE A 63 16.28 -14.28 2.45
N ALA A 64 15.60 -13.64 3.40
CA ALA A 64 14.35 -12.93 3.14
C ALA A 64 14.52 -11.81 2.10
N ALA A 65 15.63 -11.07 2.14
CA ALA A 65 15.96 -10.07 1.12
C ALA A 65 16.19 -10.70 -0.26
N LEU A 66 16.90 -11.83 -0.33
CA LEU A 66 17.10 -12.57 -1.59
C LEU A 66 15.78 -13.08 -2.16
N THR A 67 14.86 -13.52 -1.30
CA THR A 67 13.53 -13.96 -1.73
C THR A 67 12.69 -12.81 -2.28
N LEU A 68 12.65 -11.67 -1.59
CA LEU A 68 11.86 -10.51 -1.99
C LEU A 68 12.43 -9.72 -3.18
N THR A 69 13.68 -9.98 -3.59
CA THR A 69 14.32 -9.31 -4.74
C THR A 69 14.23 -10.11 -6.03
N GLN A 70 13.71 -11.34 -6.00
CA GLN A 70 13.60 -12.17 -7.21
C GLN A 70 12.67 -11.56 -8.27
N ARG A 71 12.91 -11.88 -9.55
CA ARG A 71 12.25 -11.26 -10.72
C ARG A 71 10.72 -11.40 -10.73
N THR A 72 10.17 -12.41 -10.05
CA THR A 72 8.74 -12.69 -9.96
C THR A 72 8.02 -11.84 -8.91
N ILE A 73 8.73 -11.33 -7.89
CA ILE A 73 8.15 -10.66 -6.71
C ILE A 73 8.71 -9.24 -6.51
N GLY A 74 9.92 -8.97 -6.98
CA GLY A 74 10.68 -7.75 -6.72
C GLY A 74 9.97 -6.46 -7.13
N GLY A 75 10.22 -5.40 -6.35
CA GLY A 75 9.49 -4.14 -6.37
C GLY A 75 9.73 -3.22 -7.58
N ARG A 76 9.02 -2.08 -7.53
CA ARG A 76 8.71 -1.10 -8.61
C ARG A 76 9.92 -0.45 -9.32
N CYS A 77 11.11 -0.50 -8.73
CA CYS A 77 12.33 0.08 -9.29
C CYS A 77 13.43 -0.99 -9.41
N ARG A 78 13.63 -1.49 -10.64
CA ARG A 78 14.74 -2.41 -10.98
C ARG A 78 16.06 -1.68 -11.28
N CYS A 79 16.15 -0.39 -10.93
CA CYS A 79 17.35 0.41 -11.10
C CYS A 79 18.35 0.12 -9.98
N ARG A 80 19.64 0.23 -10.29
CA ARG A 80 20.75 0.03 -9.35
C ARG A 80 20.71 1.11 -8.27
N LEU A 81 20.20 0.76 -7.10
CA LEU A 81 20.17 1.66 -5.95
C LEU A 81 21.37 1.37 -5.02
N PRO A 82 21.98 2.42 -4.41
CA PRO A 82 22.97 2.25 -3.35
C PRO A 82 22.44 1.36 -2.22
N ALA A 83 23.32 0.72 -1.45
CA ALA A 83 22.96 -0.19 -0.35
C ALA A 83 21.91 0.40 0.62
N TRP A 84 22.02 1.70 0.92
CA TRP A 84 21.08 2.39 1.81
C TRP A 84 19.66 2.57 1.21
N LEU A 85 19.49 2.39 -0.11
CA LEU A 85 18.22 2.48 -0.86
C LEU A 85 17.74 1.12 -1.42
N GLN A 86 18.44 0.01 -1.15
CA GLN A 86 18.06 -1.30 -1.71
C GLN A 86 16.67 -1.78 -1.26
N PHE A 87 16.13 -1.23 -0.17
CA PHE A 87 14.80 -1.56 0.32
C PHE A 87 13.66 -1.24 -0.67
N PHE A 88 13.88 -0.37 -1.66
CA PHE A 88 12.95 -0.10 -2.75
C PHE A 88 12.80 -1.25 -3.76
N GLN A 89 13.72 -2.23 -3.73
CA GLN A 89 13.70 -3.37 -4.64
C GLN A 89 12.89 -4.55 -4.09
N PHE A 90 12.45 -4.49 -2.83
CA PHE A 90 11.66 -5.56 -2.22
C PHE A 90 10.24 -5.61 -2.78
N GLY A 91 9.75 -6.81 -3.04
CA GLY A 91 8.35 -7.06 -3.32
C GLY A 91 7.45 -6.65 -2.17
N GLU A 92 6.24 -6.17 -2.50
CA GLU A 92 5.23 -5.77 -1.51
C GLU A 92 4.34 -6.94 -1.07
N VAL A 93 4.24 -7.98 -1.90
CA VAL A 93 3.34 -9.13 -1.71
C VAL A 93 4.13 -10.40 -2.03
N ILE A 94 3.96 -11.43 -1.22
CA ILE A 94 4.49 -12.76 -1.46
C ILE A 94 3.46 -13.78 -0.98
N HIS A 95 3.16 -14.74 -1.84
CA HIS A 95 2.36 -15.89 -1.44
C HIS A 95 3.26 -16.93 -0.77
N ARG A 96 2.66 -17.75 0.11
CA ARG A 96 3.38 -18.77 0.86
C ARG A 96 4.10 -19.74 -0.08
N GLU A 97 3.43 -20.16 -1.15
CA GLU A 97 3.92 -21.12 -2.13
C GLU A 97 5.06 -20.53 -2.95
N GLU A 98 4.98 -19.24 -3.28
CA GLU A 98 6.08 -18.52 -3.91
C GLU A 98 7.29 -18.44 -2.97
N PHE A 99 7.08 -18.16 -1.69
CA PHE A 99 8.15 -18.15 -0.70
C PHE A 99 8.85 -19.52 -0.61
N ILE A 100 8.08 -20.60 -0.53
CA ILE A 100 8.60 -21.97 -0.52
C ILE A 100 9.40 -22.26 -1.80
N LYS A 101 8.80 -22.00 -2.97
CA LYS A 101 9.44 -22.21 -4.27
C LYS A 101 10.77 -21.49 -4.36
N ILE A 102 10.81 -20.24 -3.93
CA ILE A 102 12.02 -19.42 -3.97
C ILE A 102 13.10 -19.95 -3.02
N LEU A 103 12.75 -20.42 -1.82
CA LEU A 103 13.72 -21.06 -0.92
C LEU A 103 14.32 -22.32 -1.54
N LEU A 104 13.49 -23.15 -2.19
CA LEU A 104 13.96 -24.33 -2.90
C LEU A 104 14.85 -23.94 -4.10
N GLU A 105 14.50 -22.92 -4.86
CA GLU A 105 15.31 -22.41 -5.98
C GLU A 105 16.63 -21.76 -5.51
N LEU A 106 16.62 -21.17 -4.32
CA LEU A 106 17.82 -20.64 -3.66
C LEU A 106 18.78 -21.79 -3.35
N ALA A 107 18.29 -22.85 -2.71
CA ALA A 107 19.10 -24.00 -2.33
C ALA A 107 19.52 -24.88 -3.53
N ALA A 108 18.64 -25.08 -4.52
CA ALA A 108 18.93 -25.82 -5.74
C ALA A 108 20.00 -25.14 -6.60
N GLY A 109 20.09 -23.81 -6.53
CA GLY A 109 21.13 -23.04 -7.23
C GLY A 109 22.51 -23.09 -6.57
N TYR A 110 22.66 -23.74 -5.41
CA TYR A 110 23.91 -23.87 -4.67
C TYR A 110 24.38 -25.32 -4.61
N ASP A 111 25.65 -25.51 -4.96
CA ASP A 111 26.34 -26.80 -4.87
C ASP A 111 27.52 -26.72 -3.89
N VAL A 112 27.74 -27.80 -3.14
CA VAL A 112 28.79 -27.86 -2.11
C VAL A 112 30.20 -27.72 -2.73
N SER A 113 30.37 -28.09 -4.00
CA SER A 113 31.64 -27.92 -4.72
C SER A 113 32.05 -26.46 -4.90
N ILE A 114 31.11 -25.51 -4.81
CA ILE A 114 31.41 -24.07 -4.86
C ILE A 114 32.24 -23.68 -3.63
N LYS A 115 31.87 -24.20 -2.45
CA LYS A 115 32.58 -23.94 -1.19
C LYS A 115 33.98 -24.55 -1.19
N THR A 116 34.10 -25.79 -1.67
CA THR A 116 35.40 -26.48 -1.70
C THR A 116 36.39 -25.77 -2.63
N GLU A 117 35.96 -25.34 -3.82
CA GLU A 117 36.80 -24.60 -4.76
C GLU A 117 37.17 -23.21 -4.22
N PHE A 118 36.21 -22.52 -3.60
CA PHE A 118 36.47 -21.22 -3.00
C PHE A 118 37.57 -21.29 -1.92
N GLU A 119 37.48 -22.27 -1.01
CA GLU A 119 38.51 -22.50 0.02
C GLU A 119 39.85 -22.93 -0.59
N GLN A 120 39.86 -23.73 -1.68
CA GLN A 120 41.09 -24.07 -2.39
C GLN A 120 41.77 -22.85 -3.00
N ILE A 121 41.02 -21.95 -3.65
CA ILE A 121 41.54 -20.70 -4.22
C ILE A 121 42.12 -19.82 -3.11
N LYS A 122 41.42 -19.71 -1.98
CA LYS A 122 41.88 -18.96 -0.80
C LYS A 122 43.17 -19.53 -0.22
N ALA A 123 43.28 -20.85 -0.09
CA ALA A 123 44.50 -21.52 0.37
C ALA A 123 45.68 -21.30 -0.59
N ARG A 124 45.45 -21.38 -1.90
CA ARG A 124 46.47 -21.10 -2.93
C ARG A 124 46.94 -19.64 -2.87
N LEU A 125 46.02 -18.70 -2.67
CA LEU A 125 46.35 -17.28 -2.52
C LEU A 125 47.14 -17.03 -1.23
N ALA A 126 46.78 -17.66 -0.11
CA ALA A 126 47.48 -17.55 1.17
C ALA A 126 48.93 -18.07 1.09
N ASN A 127 49.12 -19.18 0.39
CA ASN A 127 50.44 -19.78 0.14
C ASN A 127 51.24 -19.08 -0.97
N LYS A 128 50.73 -17.97 -1.52
CA LYS A 128 51.33 -17.19 -2.62
C LYS A 128 51.59 -18.00 -3.89
N THR A 129 50.88 -19.11 -4.11
CA THR A 129 51.02 -19.93 -5.32
C THR A 129 50.31 -19.29 -6.53
N ILE A 130 49.32 -18.44 -6.28
CA ILE A 130 48.61 -17.65 -7.28
C ILE A 130 48.57 -16.17 -6.88
N ASN A 131 48.52 -15.28 -7.86
CA ASN A 131 48.27 -13.86 -7.63
C ASN A 131 46.77 -13.54 -7.62
N VAL A 132 46.40 -12.32 -7.21
CA VAL A 132 44.99 -11.88 -7.13
C VAL A 132 44.29 -11.95 -8.50
N GLY A 133 45.01 -11.71 -9.60
CA GLY A 133 44.45 -11.84 -10.96
C GLY A 133 44.07 -13.28 -11.31
N GLN A 134 44.99 -14.22 -11.06
CA GLN A 134 44.75 -15.65 -11.27
C GLN A 134 43.64 -16.17 -10.35
N ALA A 135 43.57 -15.68 -9.11
CA ALA A 135 42.46 -16.00 -8.19
C ALA A 135 41.12 -15.47 -8.71
N THR A 136 41.07 -14.25 -9.27
CA THR A 136 39.84 -13.72 -9.87
C THR A 136 39.38 -14.51 -11.09
N GLU A 137 40.29 -14.93 -11.95
CA GLU A 137 39.97 -15.72 -13.15
C GLU A 137 39.50 -17.13 -12.78
N ALA A 138 40.14 -17.78 -11.81
CA ALA A 138 39.71 -19.08 -11.30
C ALA A 138 38.30 -19.03 -10.69
N LEU A 139 38.03 -17.99 -9.90
CA LEU A 139 36.72 -17.76 -9.28
C LEU A 139 35.63 -17.52 -10.34
N GLU A 140 35.92 -16.69 -11.33
CA GLU A 140 35.01 -16.40 -12.45
C GLU A 140 34.71 -17.66 -13.26
N SER A 141 35.74 -18.41 -13.64
CA SER A 141 35.59 -19.66 -14.38
C SER A 141 34.68 -20.64 -13.66
N LYS A 142 34.86 -20.79 -12.34
CA LYS A 142 34.02 -21.71 -11.56
C LYS A 142 32.60 -21.21 -11.43
N PHE A 143 32.39 -19.92 -11.20
CA PHE A 143 31.03 -19.37 -11.05
C PHE A 143 30.25 -19.32 -12.36
N LEU A 144 30.91 -19.31 -13.52
CA LEU A 144 30.25 -19.47 -14.82
C LEU A 144 29.58 -20.85 -14.98
N GLU A 145 30.05 -21.88 -14.27
CA GLU A 145 29.37 -23.19 -14.21
C GLU A 145 28.05 -23.12 -13.43
N TYR A 146 27.88 -22.11 -12.57
CA TYR A 146 26.70 -21.89 -11.72
C TYR A 146 26.05 -20.53 -12.01
N PRO A 147 25.44 -20.35 -13.20
CA PRO A 147 24.94 -19.04 -13.65
C PRO A 147 23.85 -18.46 -12.74
N LEU A 148 23.09 -19.30 -12.04
CA LEU A 148 22.07 -18.87 -11.07
C LEU A 148 22.71 -18.20 -9.83
N PHE A 149 23.77 -18.79 -9.29
CA PHE A 149 24.52 -18.23 -8.16
C PHE A 149 25.25 -16.95 -8.59
N PHE A 150 25.90 -16.99 -9.76
CA PHE A 150 26.69 -15.88 -10.30
C PHE A 150 25.87 -14.62 -10.58
N LYS A 151 24.72 -14.78 -11.23
CA LYS A 151 23.82 -13.68 -11.59
C LYS A 151 23.13 -13.05 -10.38
N ARG A 152 22.82 -13.85 -9.35
CA ARG A 152 22.10 -13.40 -8.14
C ARG A 152 22.95 -12.46 -7.27
N LEU A 153 24.27 -12.63 -7.31
CA LEU A 153 25.23 -11.88 -6.49
C LEU A 153 25.87 -10.67 -7.19
N ASP A 154 25.51 -10.41 -8.46
CA ASP A 154 26.16 -9.39 -9.31
C ASP A 154 27.70 -9.51 -9.29
N ILE A 155 28.20 -10.75 -9.16
CA ILE A 155 29.63 -11.05 -9.05
C ILE A 155 30.34 -10.60 -10.33
N GLU A 156 29.65 -10.64 -11.47
CA GLU A 156 30.10 -10.09 -12.76
C GLU A 156 30.57 -8.64 -12.65
N ALA A 157 29.76 -7.75 -12.07
CA ALA A 157 30.12 -6.34 -11.96
C ALA A 157 31.28 -6.12 -10.99
N LEU A 158 31.35 -6.90 -9.90
CA LEU A 158 32.44 -6.81 -8.92
C LEU A 158 33.75 -7.34 -9.51
N LEU A 159 33.73 -8.49 -10.18
CA LEU A 159 34.88 -9.05 -10.88
C LEU A 159 35.37 -8.14 -12.00
N ALA A 160 34.45 -7.57 -12.79
CA ALA A 160 34.79 -6.61 -13.83
C ALA A 160 35.44 -5.34 -13.27
N LYS A 161 35.03 -4.89 -12.08
CA LYS A 161 35.65 -3.76 -11.38
C LYS A 161 37.07 -4.09 -10.92
N ILE A 162 37.26 -5.26 -10.30
CA ILE A 162 38.58 -5.73 -9.83
C ILE A 162 39.57 -5.89 -10.99
N LYS A 163 39.10 -6.36 -12.15
CA LYS A 163 39.93 -6.49 -13.36
C LYS A 163 40.44 -5.14 -13.90
N LYS A 164 39.71 -4.04 -13.69
CA LYS A 164 40.04 -2.69 -14.21
C LYS A 164 40.88 -1.84 -13.26
N GLU A 165 41.05 -2.25 -12.01
CA GLU A 165 41.67 -1.45 -10.96
C GLU A 165 43.20 -1.65 -10.84
N LYS A 166 43.91 -0.67 -10.24
CA LYS A 166 45.35 -0.73 -9.97
C LYS A 166 45.71 -1.78 -8.91
N ALA A 167 46.95 -2.29 -8.93
CA ALA A 167 47.39 -3.43 -8.11
C ALA A 167 47.14 -3.30 -6.59
N GLU A 168 47.35 -2.11 -6.00
CA GLU A 168 47.12 -1.88 -4.56
C GLU A 168 45.62 -1.97 -4.21
N THR A 169 44.77 -1.35 -5.01
CA THR A 169 43.31 -1.35 -4.85
C THR A 169 42.71 -2.72 -5.20
N LYS A 170 43.35 -3.47 -6.10
CA LYS A 170 42.94 -4.82 -6.54
C LYS A 170 42.90 -5.81 -5.38
N LYS A 171 43.90 -5.76 -4.47
CA LYS A 171 43.93 -6.62 -3.28
C LYS A 171 42.79 -6.29 -2.30
N GLN A 172 42.52 -5.00 -2.07
CA GLN A 172 41.44 -4.56 -1.19
C GLN A 172 40.05 -4.91 -1.74
N GLN A 173 39.83 -4.70 -3.04
CA GLN A 173 38.57 -5.04 -3.69
C GLN A 173 38.37 -6.57 -3.74
N PHE A 174 39.43 -7.35 -3.94
CA PHE A 174 39.36 -8.81 -3.86
C PHE A 174 39.00 -9.29 -2.45
N GLN A 175 39.57 -8.70 -1.39
CA GLN A 175 39.19 -9.03 0.00
C GLN A 175 37.73 -8.70 0.30
N GLN A 176 37.21 -7.60 -0.24
CA GLN A 176 35.78 -7.27 -0.13
C GLN A 176 34.91 -8.31 -0.85
N LEU A 177 35.30 -8.71 -2.07
CA LEU A 177 34.63 -9.76 -2.83
C LEU A 177 34.67 -11.09 -2.08
N GLU A 178 35.83 -11.48 -1.56
CA GLU A 178 36.03 -12.71 -0.77
C GLU A 178 35.06 -12.75 0.41
N LYS A 179 34.93 -11.64 1.15
CA LYS A 179 33.99 -11.54 2.28
C LYS A 179 32.53 -11.68 1.85
N ILE A 180 32.15 -11.06 0.73
CA ILE A 180 30.77 -11.13 0.19
C ILE A 180 30.45 -12.57 -0.27
N VAL A 181 31.37 -13.17 -1.03
CA VAL A 181 31.23 -14.53 -1.57
C VAL A 181 31.19 -15.56 -0.44
N ALA A 182 32.11 -15.49 0.53
CA ALA A 182 32.15 -16.38 1.68
C ALA A 182 30.84 -16.35 2.46
N GLY A 183 30.34 -15.15 2.80
CA GLY A 183 29.10 -15.01 3.55
C GLY A 183 27.88 -15.57 2.81
N GLN A 184 27.89 -15.55 1.48
CA GLN A 184 26.79 -16.06 0.66
C GLN A 184 26.86 -17.57 0.44
N ILE A 185 28.08 -18.10 0.29
CA ILE A 185 28.33 -19.54 0.31
C ILE A 185 27.83 -20.10 1.64
N ASP A 186 28.27 -19.56 2.78
CA ASP A 186 27.88 -20.06 4.10
C ASP A 186 26.36 -19.97 4.34
N LEU A 187 25.73 -18.89 3.89
CA LEU A 187 24.28 -18.70 4.00
C LEU A 187 23.50 -19.74 3.19
N LEU A 188 23.88 -20.00 1.93
CA LEU A 188 23.18 -20.98 1.09
C LEU A 188 23.49 -22.43 1.48
N ASP A 189 24.73 -22.70 1.93
CA ASP A 189 25.14 -23.97 2.51
C ASP A 189 24.28 -24.32 3.74
N LYS A 190 24.11 -23.34 4.61
CA LYS A 190 23.25 -23.44 5.79
C LYS A 190 21.78 -23.62 5.43
N LEU A 191 21.27 -22.87 4.46
CA LEU A 191 19.90 -23.06 3.97
C LEU A 191 19.68 -24.48 3.44
N LYS A 192 20.62 -25.00 2.64
CA LYS A 192 20.56 -26.36 2.10
C LYS A 192 20.58 -27.42 3.22
N SER A 193 21.43 -27.24 4.23
CA SER A 193 21.45 -28.09 5.43
C SER A 193 20.12 -28.04 6.19
N VAL A 194 19.55 -26.86 6.42
CA VAL A 194 18.26 -26.73 7.12
C VAL A 194 17.14 -27.41 6.34
N LEU A 195 17.10 -27.25 5.02
CA LEU A 195 16.10 -27.94 4.19
C LEU A 195 16.20 -29.46 4.30
N HIS A 196 17.42 -29.99 4.18
CA HIS A 196 17.69 -31.41 4.34
C HIS A 196 17.24 -31.93 5.71
N ASP A 197 17.62 -31.24 6.79
CA ASP A 197 17.28 -31.64 8.16
C ASP A 197 15.78 -31.54 8.46
N ASN A 198 15.01 -30.81 7.63
CA ASN A 198 13.56 -30.68 7.74
C ASN A 198 12.80 -31.47 6.65
N GLY A 199 13.44 -32.46 6.02
CA GLY A 199 12.78 -33.43 5.15
C GLY A 199 12.80 -33.12 3.65
N ILE A 200 13.56 -32.12 3.20
CA ILE A 200 13.79 -31.85 1.78
C ILE A 200 15.22 -32.31 1.41
N GLU A 201 15.35 -33.56 0.99
CA GLU A 201 16.66 -34.17 0.68
C GLU A 201 17.38 -33.48 -0.48
N ASP A 202 16.70 -33.33 -1.62
CA ASP A 202 17.23 -32.64 -2.80
C ASP A 202 16.22 -31.60 -3.34
N PRO A 203 16.45 -30.29 -3.05
CA PRO A 203 15.60 -29.21 -3.54
C PRO A 203 15.45 -29.17 -5.07
N ALA A 204 16.48 -29.57 -5.83
CA ALA A 204 16.43 -29.55 -7.29
C ALA A 204 15.48 -30.64 -7.82
N SER A 205 15.54 -31.84 -7.23
CA SER A 205 14.62 -32.93 -7.55
C SER A 205 13.19 -32.61 -7.12
N THR A 206 12.97 -32.06 -5.91
CA THR A 206 11.64 -31.63 -5.47
C THR A 206 11.01 -30.62 -6.43
N LEU A 207 11.77 -29.61 -6.87
CA LEU A 207 11.28 -28.63 -7.86
C LEU A 207 10.99 -29.27 -9.22
N LYS A 208 11.81 -30.22 -9.66
CA LYS A 208 11.58 -30.94 -10.92
C LYS A 208 10.29 -31.77 -10.84
N ASN A 209 10.09 -32.50 -9.75
CA ASN A 209 8.90 -33.32 -9.55
C ASN A 209 7.65 -32.43 -9.44
N ALA A 210 7.72 -31.32 -8.72
CA ALA A 210 6.62 -30.35 -8.63
C ALA A 210 6.20 -29.82 -10.00
N ARG A 211 7.15 -29.53 -10.89
CA ARG A 211 6.84 -29.12 -12.27
C ARG A 211 6.17 -30.25 -13.07
N MET A 212 6.63 -31.49 -12.91
CA MET A 212 6.02 -32.64 -13.58
C MET A 212 4.60 -32.87 -13.09
N LEU A 213 4.36 -32.79 -11.78
CA LEU A 213 3.03 -32.94 -11.19
C LEU A 213 2.10 -31.78 -11.59
N ALA A 214 2.61 -30.55 -11.74
CA ALA A 214 1.82 -29.43 -12.24
C ALA A 214 1.32 -29.66 -13.68
N LEU A 215 2.11 -30.34 -14.53
CA LEU A 215 1.70 -30.76 -15.87
C LEU A 215 0.62 -31.86 -15.82
N GLU A 216 0.68 -32.76 -14.83
CA GLU A 216 -0.39 -33.75 -14.61
C GLU A 216 -1.69 -33.08 -14.15
N PHE A 217 -1.60 -32.05 -13.31
CA PHE A 217 -2.74 -31.22 -12.94
C PHE A 217 -3.30 -30.41 -14.10
N GLU A 218 -2.48 -29.97 -15.05
CA GLU A 218 -2.96 -29.35 -16.29
C GLU A 218 -3.84 -30.30 -17.10
N LYS A 219 -3.43 -31.57 -17.16
CA LYS A 219 -4.18 -32.60 -17.88
C LYS A 219 -5.47 -33.01 -17.16
N SER A 220 -5.44 -33.10 -15.83
CA SER A 220 -6.57 -33.59 -15.04
C SER A 220 -7.58 -32.51 -14.64
N ASN A 221 -7.13 -31.26 -14.42
CA ASN A 221 -7.94 -30.14 -13.96
C ASN A 221 -7.70 -28.87 -14.79
N PRO A 222 -8.06 -28.86 -16.10
CA PRO A 222 -7.79 -27.73 -16.99
C PRO A 222 -8.54 -26.44 -16.59
N GLU A 223 -9.61 -26.54 -15.80
CA GLU A 223 -10.38 -25.42 -15.26
C GLU A 223 -9.66 -24.64 -14.15
N LEU A 224 -8.69 -25.27 -13.47
CA LEU A 224 -7.90 -24.60 -12.44
C LEU A 224 -6.93 -23.61 -13.07
N ALA A 225 -6.83 -22.43 -12.44
CA ALA A 225 -5.83 -21.44 -12.80
C ALA A 225 -4.41 -22.04 -12.69
N HIS A 226 -3.52 -21.63 -13.59
CA HIS A 226 -2.14 -22.11 -13.64
C HIS A 226 -1.44 -22.03 -12.27
N ASP A 227 -1.55 -20.89 -11.60
CA ASP A 227 -0.91 -20.64 -10.30
C ASP A 227 -1.42 -21.61 -9.20
N VAL A 228 -2.71 -21.96 -9.24
CA VAL A 228 -3.32 -22.90 -8.28
C VAL A 228 -2.80 -24.33 -8.53
N ARG A 229 -2.63 -24.71 -9.80
CA ARG A 229 -2.05 -26.01 -10.17
C ARG A 229 -0.59 -26.09 -9.72
N GLU A 230 0.19 -25.05 -9.97
CA GLU A 230 1.60 -25.00 -9.56
C GLU A 230 1.74 -25.01 -8.03
N ALA A 231 0.93 -24.23 -7.32
CA ALA A 231 0.85 -24.21 -5.86
C ALA A 231 0.55 -25.60 -5.29
N ASN A 232 -0.51 -26.26 -5.78
CA ASN A 232 -0.90 -27.58 -5.29
C ASN A 232 0.19 -28.62 -5.57
N ALA A 233 0.82 -28.59 -6.74
CA ALA A 233 1.88 -29.51 -7.09
C ALA A 233 3.11 -29.34 -6.19
N LEU A 234 3.46 -28.09 -5.90
CA LEU A 234 4.56 -27.77 -4.98
C LEU A 234 4.26 -28.25 -3.55
N LEU A 235 3.04 -28.01 -3.05
CA LEU A 235 2.64 -28.43 -1.71
C LEU A 235 2.65 -29.96 -1.55
N GLN A 236 2.29 -30.69 -2.61
CA GLN A 236 2.29 -32.15 -2.60
C GLN A 236 3.71 -32.72 -2.66
N GLU A 237 4.57 -32.21 -3.52
CA GLU A 237 5.95 -32.72 -3.67
C GLU A 237 6.89 -32.26 -2.54
N ALA A 238 6.64 -31.08 -1.96
CA ALA A 238 7.43 -30.56 -0.85
C ALA A 238 6.88 -30.99 0.52
N SER A 239 6.00 -32.00 0.59
CA SER A 239 5.39 -32.47 1.85
C SER A 239 6.48 -32.91 2.84
N SER A 240 6.70 -32.11 3.88
CA SER A 240 7.86 -32.24 4.78
C SER A 240 7.61 -31.46 6.09
N ASP A 241 8.45 -31.69 7.11
CA ASP A 241 8.45 -30.89 8.34
C ASP A 241 8.73 -29.41 8.04
N PHE A 242 9.58 -29.15 7.04
CA PHE A 242 9.83 -27.82 6.50
C PHE A 242 8.53 -27.14 6.06
N LEU A 243 7.75 -27.82 5.21
CA LEU A 243 6.49 -27.29 4.70
C LEU A 243 5.48 -27.08 5.83
N ALA A 244 5.35 -28.04 6.74
CA ALA A 244 4.42 -27.95 7.87
C ALA A 244 4.72 -26.71 8.73
N LYS A 245 5.99 -26.48 9.08
CA LYS A 245 6.41 -25.30 9.84
C LYS A 245 6.10 -23.99 9.13
N ILE A 246 6.35 -23.90 7.81
CA ILE A 246 6.03 -22.69 7.05
C ILE A 246 4.52 -22.48 6.99
N CYS A 247 3.74 -23.49 6.58
CA CYS A 247 2.29 -23.38 6.45
C CYS A 247 1.60 -22.95 7.74
N LEU A 248 2.01 -23.49 8.88
CA LEU A 248 1.43 -23.15 10.18
C LEU A 248 1.76 -21.71 10.64
N ASN A 249 2.93 -21.18 10.27
CA ASN A 249 3.40 -19.89 10.80
C ASN A 249 3.26 -18.72 9.81
N PHE A 250 3.00 -18.99 8.52
CA PHE A 250 2.92 -17.96 7.50
C PHE A 250 1.72 -17.03 7.68
N ASP A 251 0.56 -17.56 8.09
CA ASP A 251 -0.64 -16.74 8.32
C ASP A 251 -0.43 -15.79 9.51
N HIS A 252 0.17 -16.30 10.60
CA HIS A 252 0.56 -15.46 11.74
C HIS A 252 1.60 -14.40 11.39
N LEU A 253 2.51 -14.69 10.44
CA LEU A 253 3.42 -13.69 9.88
C LEU A 253 2.62 -12.60 9.17
N LEU A 254 1.69 -12.95 8.27
CA LEU A 254 0.91 -11.99 7.51
C LEU A 254 0.07 -11.10 8.43
N ASP A 255 -0.56 -11.67 9.46
CA ASP A 255 -1.29 -10.91 10.47
C ASP A 255 -0.38 -9.89 11.17
N ARG A 256 0.80 -10.31 11.62
CA ARG A 256 1.77 -9.43 12.29
C ARG A 256 2.27 -8.32 11.36
N VAL A 257 2.58 -8.66 10.11
CA VAL A 257 3.03 -7.71 9.09
C VAL A 257 1.93 -6.71 8.78
N SER A 258 0.67 -7.14 8.70
CA SER A 258 -0.50 -6.29 8.50
C SER A 258 -0.68 -5.29 9.64
N VAL A 259 -0.55 -5.75 10.89
CA VAL A 259 -0.64 -4.86 12.08
C VAL A 259 0.48 -3.80 12.05
N ARG A 260 1.74 -4.21 11.80
CA ARG A 260 2.88 -3.27 11.71
C ARG A 260 2.68 -2.27 10.57
N PHE A 261 2.25 -2.72 9.40
CA PHE A 261 1.97 -1.86 8.26
C PHE A 261 0.83 -0.87 8.54
N THR A 262 -0.25 -1.31 9.20
CA THR A 262 -1.37 -0.45 9.59
C THR A 262 -0.93 0.62 10.57
N ALA A 263 -0.11 0.25 11.58
CA ALA A 263 0.46 1.20 12.52
C ALA A 263 1.35 2.24 11.82
N THR A 264 2.25 1.82 10.94
CA THR A 264 3.08 2.74 10.14
C THR A 264 2.22 3.66 9.27
N THR A 265 1.20 3.13 8.60
CA THR A 265 0.29 3.89 7.75
C THR A 265 -0.46 4.97 8.53
N ARG A 266 -0.93 4.65 9.74
CA ARG A 266 -1.59 5.62 10.63
C ARG A 266 -0.63 6.73 11.05
N VAL A 267 0.58 6.38 11.48
CA VAL A 267 1.60 7.37 11.88
C VAL A 267 1.96 8.28 10.70
N VAL A 268 2.18 7.72 9.51
CA VAL A 268 2.47 8.52 8.30
C VAL A 268 1.29 9.41 7.94
N SER A 269 0.05 8.94 8.07
CA SER A 269 -1.15 9.74 7.79
C SER A 269 -1.28 10.93 8.75
N VAL A 270 -1.03 10.72 10.05
CA VAL A 270 -1.02 11.79 11.07
C VAL A 270 0.08 12.81 10.77
N ILE A 271 1.30 12.35 10.46
CA ILE A 271 2.42 13.23 10.12
C ILE A 271 2.11 14.02 8.84
N SER A 272 1.53 13.37 7.83
CA SER A 272 1.15 14.02 6.57
C SER A 272 0.04 15.05 6.79
N ALA A 273 -0.96 14.75 7.62
CA ALA A 273 -2.00 15.69 8.01
C ALA A 273 -1.39 16.92 8.72
N ALA A 274 -0.45 16.70 9.64
CA ALA A 274 0.27 17.79 10.31
C ALA A 274 1.08 18.64 9.32
N LEU A 275 1.86 18.01 8.45
CA LEU A 275 2.65 18.71 7.43
C LEU A 275 1.78 19.55 6.51
N VAL A 276 0.66 19.00 6.03
CA VAL A 276 -0.27 19.72 5.14
C VAL A 276 -0.98 20.85 5.88
N ALA A 277 -1.49 20.61 7.09
CA ALA A 277 -2.17 21.64 7.87
C ALA A 277 -1.25 22.83 8.17
N ILE A 278 0.01 22.57 8.52
CA ILE A 278 1.04 23.58 8.79
C ILE A 278 1.43 24.30 7.50
N ALA A 279 1.69 23.56 6.42
CA ALA A 279 2.09 24.16 5.14
C ALA A 279 1.00 25.06 4.55
N LEU A 280 -0.26 24.63 4.64
CA LEU A 280 -1.43 25.38 4.16
C LEU A 280 -1.94 26.42 5.16
N GLN A 281 -1.44 26.38 6.39
CA GLN A 281 -1.92 27.17 7.53
C GLN A 281 -3.45 27.05 7.71
N LEU A 282 -3.97 25.83 7.58
CA LEU A 282 -5.40 25.58 7.65
C LEU A 282 -5.89 25.79 9.09
N ASP A 283 -6.74 26.79 9.29
CA ASP A 283 -7.40 27.07 10.55
C ASP A 283 -8.89 26.71 10.46
N THR A 284 -9.28 25.62 11.12
CA THR A 284 -10.67 25.13 11.07
C THR A 284 -11.64 26.08 11.79
N VAL A 285 -11.22 26.78 12.85
CA VAL A 285 -12.08 27.70 13.59
C VAL A 285 -12.39 28.93 12.72
N TYR A 286 -11.36 29.46 12.06
CA TYR A 286 -11.53 30.51 11.07
C TYR A 286 -12.42 30.07 9.92
N LEU A 287 -12.19 28.87 9.38
CA LEU A 287 -12.97 28.30 8.28
C LEU A 287 -14.46 28.23 8.60
N ILE A 288 -14.82 27.68 9.77
CA ILE A 288 -16.21 27.56 10.21
C ILE A 288 -16.84 28.94 10.38
N ASN A 289 -16.14 29.87 11.04
CA ASN A 289 -16.63 31.23 11.23
C ASN A 289 -16.90 31.93 9.89
N ARG A 290 -15.96 31.78 8.94
CA ARG A 290 -16.07 32.37 7.61
C ARG A 290 -17.21 31.79 6.78
N LEU A 291 -17.37 30.47 6.75
CA LEU A 291 -18.48 29.80 6.05
C LEU A 291 -19.86 30.15 6.66
N SER A 292 -19.90 30.43 7.97
CA SER A 292 -21.12 30.85 8.66
C SER A 292 -21.53 32.29 8.30
N MET A 293 -20.55 33.19 8.18
CA MET A 293 -20.77 34.61 7.90
C MET A 293 -20.99 34.92 6.41
N ASP A 294 -20.23 34.29 5.50
CA ASP A 294 -20.28 34.58 4.07
C ASP A 294 -21.30 33.70 3.34
N GLU A 295 -22.37 34.30 2.84
CA GLU A 295 -23.43 33.60 2.10
C GLU A 295 -23.04 33.23 0.67
N GLN A 296 -22.29 34.09 -0.02
CA GLN A 296 -21.88 33.83 -1.40
C GLN A 296 -20.89 32.67 -1.45
N MET A 297 -19.89 32.69 -0.56
CA MET A 297 -18.93 31.59 -0.43
C MET A 297 -19.63 30.28 -0.07
N ARG A 298 -20.55 30.29 0.91
CA ARG A 298 -21.29 29.07 1.27
C ARG A 298 -22.07 28.51 0.08
N ALA A 299 -22.71 29.35 -0.73
CA ALA A 299 -23.45 28.92 -1.91
C ALA A 299 -22.55 28.25 -2.97
N THR A 300 -21.32 28.75 -3.19
CA THR A 300 -20.40 28.14 -4.16
C THR A 300 -19.96 26.74 -3.75
N PHE A 301 -19.63 26.53 -2.46
CA PHE A 301 -19.27 25.20 -1.95
C PHE A 301 -20.45 24.22 -1.97
N VAL A 302 -21.66 24.70 -1.68
CA VAL A 302 -22.88 23.88 -1.77
C VAL A 302 -23.14 23.43 -3.21
N ALA A 303 -22.90 24.29 -4.20
CA ALA A 303 -23.00 23.93 -5.61
C ALA A 303 -21.89 22.97 -6.07
N LEU A 304 -20.69 23.06 -5.47
CA LEU A 304 -19.56 22.19 -5.78
C LEU A 304 -19.73 20.76 -5.23
N ALA A 305 -20.43 20.60 -4.11
CA ALA A 305 -20.51 19.31 -3.42
C ALA A 305 -21.04 18.13 -4.23
N PRO A 306 -22.14 18.23 -5.01
CA PRO A 306 -22.61 17.11 -5.83
C PRO A 306 -21.55 16.66 -6.84
N SER A 307 -20.83 17.61 -7.46
CA SER A 307 -19.81 17.30 -8.46
C SER A 307 -18.64 16.49 -7.89
N LEU A 308 -18.31 16.66 -6.61
CA LEU A 308 -17.28 15.88 -5.94
C LEU A 308 -17.76 14.48 -5.55
N THR A 309 -19.05 14.33 -5.20
CA THR A 309 -19.63 13.02 -4.86
C THR A 309 -19.96 12.17 -6.06
N GLU A 310 -20.15 12.78 -7.24
CA GLU A 310 -20.45 12.10 -8.49
C GLU A 310 -19.21 11.77 -9.32
N ASP A 311 -18.03 12.31 -8.99
CA ASP A 311 -16.77 12.00 -9.69
C ASP A 311 -16.33 10.54 -9.39
N PRO A 312 -16.37 9.63 -10.38
CA PRO A 312 -15.99 8.23 -10.19
C PRO A 312 -14.54 8.07 -9.73
N GLN A 313 -13.65 8.98 -10.15
CA GLN A 313 -12.24 8.92 -9.78
C GLN A 313 -12.03 9.27 -8.30
N LEU A 314 -12.81 10.21 -7.78
CA LEU A 314 -12.74 10.60 -6.38
C LEU A 314 -13.29 9.48 -5.49
N LYS A 315 -14.36 8.82 -5.93
CA LYS A 315 -14.90 7.62 -5.27
C LYS A 315 -13.88 6.48 -5.22
N ASP A 316 -13.26 6.16 -6.35
CA ASP A 316 -12.24 5.11 -6.46
C ASP A 316 -10.95 5.43 -5.69
N ALA A 317 -10.58 6.69 -5.54
CA ALA A 317 -9.42 7.11 -4.75
C ALA A 317 -9.66 6.97 -3.25
N VAL A 318 -10.92 7.03 -2.83
CA VAL A 318 -11.32 7.17 -1.44
C VAL A 318 -11.88 5.88 -0.82
N GLU A 319 -12.54 5.00 -1.59
CA GLU A 319 -13.01 3.68 -1.13
C GLU A 319 -11.92 2.62 -0.79
N PRO A 320 -10.70 2.59 -1.38
CA PRO A 320 -9.79 1.46 -1.19
C PRO A 320 -8.91 1.55 0.07
N ALA A 321 -9.03 2.61 0.88
CA ALA A 321 -8.20 2.76 2.08
C ALA A 321 -8.77 2.04 3.33
N ALA A 322 -10.09 1.80 3.39
CA ALA A 322 -10.72 1.11 4.51
C ALA A 322 -10.60 -0.43 4.40
N ALA A 323 -10.69 -0.98 3.18
CA ALA A 323 -10.63 -2.43 2.95
C ALA A 323 -9.20 -3.01 3.02
N LYS A 324 -8.15 -2.20 2.87
CA LYS A 324 -6.75 -2.65 2.94
C LYS A 324 -6.21 -2.82 4.38
N ALA A 325 -7.01 -2.50 5.40
CA ALA A 325 -6.66 -2.66 6.81
C ALA A 325 -7.28 -3.92 7.47
N SER A 326 -8.22 -4.57 6.80
CA SER A 326 -8.75 -5.89 7.13
C SER A 326 -8.22 -6.87 6.10
N GLY A 327 -7.23 -7.66 6.48
CA GLY A 327 -6.58 -8.62 5.58
C GLY A 327 -7.58 -9.68 5.11
N GLU A 328 -8.20 -9.46 3.96
CA GLU A 328 -8.73 -10.56 3.15
C GLU A 328 -8.88 -10.11 1.69
N GLN A 329 -8.41 -10.97 0.78
CA GLN A 329 -8.40 -10.84 -0.68
C GLN A 329 -7.41 -9.84 -1.30
N VAL A 330 -6.14 -10.24 -1.30
CA VAL A 330 -5.27 -9.95 -2.46
C VAL A 330 -5.64 -10.98 -3.53
N SER A 331 -6.51 -10.60 -4.47
CA SER A 331 -6.58 -11.28 -5.75
C SER A 331 -6.76 -10.28 -6.89
N LYS A 332 -5.81 -10.40 -7.83
CA LYS A 332 -5.85 -9.98 -9.24
C LYS A 332 -6.25 -8.54 -9.53
N THR A 333 -5.24 -7.70 -9.77
CA THR A 333 -5.05 -6.99 -11.06
C THR A 333 -3.64 -6.40 -11.08
N SER A 334 -2.92 -6.65 -12.17
CA SER A 334 -1.61 -6.11 -12.50
C SER A 334 -1.53 -4.61 -12.21
N ALA A 335 -0.80 -4.25 -11.15
CA ALA A 335 -0.81 -2.93 -10.53
C ALA A 335 0.19 -1.93 -11.15
N ASP A 336 0.87 -2.26 -12.26
CA ASP A 336 2.03 -1.46 -12.70
C ASP A 336 1.75 -0.49 -13.87
N GLU A 337 0.69 -0.72 -14.68
CA GLU A 337 0.35 0.18 -15.80
C GLU A 337 -0.80 1.16 -15.51
N THR A 338 -1.70 0.84 -14.57
CA THR A 338 -2.83 1.73 -14.22
C THR A 338 -2.46 2.80 -13.19
N VAL A 339 -1.33 2.67 -12.49
CA VAL A 339 -0.96 3.58 -11.39
C VAL A 339 -0.33 4.88 -11.92
N LYS A 340 0.55 4.82 -12.93
CA LYS A 340 1.25 6.02 -13.43
C LYS A 340 0.34 7.00 -14.20
N ALA A 341 -0.65 6.50 -14.94
CA ALA A 341 -1.62 7.34 -15.65
C ALA A 341 -2.68 7.94 -14.71
N LYS A 342 -3.02 7.25 -13.61
CA LYS A 342 -3.94 7.76 -12.58
C LYS A 342 -3.26 8.79 -11.66
N GLU A 343 -1.99 8.61 -11.30
CA GLU A 343 -1.24 9.53 -10.42
C GLU A 343 -1.03 10.94 -11.04
N GLY A 344 -0.76 11.03 -12.34
CA GLY A 344 -0.58 12.32 -13.02
C GLY A 344 -1.87 13.13 -13.14
N LEU A 345 -3.00 12.46 -13.37
CA LEU A 345 -4.32 13.07 -13.49
C LEU A 345 -4.88 13.55 -12.14
N ASP A 346 -4.56 12.84 -11.06
CA ASP A 346 -4.98 13.19 -9.70
C ASP A 346 -4.27 14.46 -9.18
N LEU A 347 -3.00 14.64 -9.54
CA LEU A 347 -2.20 15.78 -9.08
C LEU A 347 -2.64 17.12 -9.69
N GLU A 348 -3.03 17.15 -10.97
CA GLU A 348 -3.51 18.38 -11.61
C GLU A 348 -4.88 18.81 -11.08
N LYS A 349 -5.82 17.87 -10.95
CA LYS A 349 -7.11 18.11 -10.31
C LYS A 349 -6.93 18.63 -8.88
N GLN A 350 -6.05 18.02 -8.11
CA GLN A 350 -5.78 18.47 -6.74
C GLN A 350 -5.21 19.89 -6.70
N LYS A 351 -4.26 20.23 -7.58
CA LYS A 351 -3.73 21.60 -7.68
C LYS A 351 -4.82 22.62 -7.99
N TYR A 352 -5.73 22.29 -8.91
CA TYR A 352 -6.87 23.14 -9.25
C TYR A 352 -7.73 23.44 -8.01
N TYR A 353 -8.13 22.41 -7.25
CA TYR A 353 -8.97 22.59 -6.07
C TYR A 353 -8.26 23.33 -4.92
N LEU A 354 -6.96 23.09 -4.71
CA LEU A 354 -6.19 23.86 -3.72
C LEU A 354 -6.06 25.34 -4.10
N ASN A 355 -5.84 25.63 -5.38
CA ASN A 355 -5.83 27.02 -5.87
C ASN A 355 -7.20 27.68 -5.69
N PHE A 356 -8.30 26.96 -5.94
CA PHE A 356 -9.64 27.46 -5.66
C PHE A 356 -9.82 27.83 -4.18
N LEU A 357 -9.40 26.97 -3.24
CA LEU A 357 -9.45 27.28 -1.80
C LEU A 357 -8.59 28.49 -1.42
N ALA A 358 -7.41 28.64 -2.04
CA ALA A 358 -6.53 29.77 -1.82
C ALA A 358 -7.12 31.09 -2.34
N GLN A 359 -7.79 31.07 -3.51
CA GLN A 359 -8.51 32.23 -4.05
C GLN A 359 -9.66 32.67 -3.15
N GLN A 360 -10.36 31.72 -2.51
CA GLN A 360 -11.35 32.02 -1.49
C GLN A 360 -10.72 32.49 -0.16
N GLY A 361 -9.38 32.50 -0.04
CA GLY A 361 -8.64 32.92 1.15
C GLY A 361 -8.82 31.98 2.35
N LEU A 362 -9.20 30.72 2.12
CA LEU A 362 -9.39 29.73 3.19
C LEU A 362 -8.10 29.01 3.58
N ILE A 363 -7.12 28.99 2.67
CA ILE A 363 -5.79 28.43 2.88
C ILE A 363 -4.72 29.40 2.35
N SER A 364 -3.49 29.26 2.83
CA SER A 364 -2.33 29.95 2.31
C SER A 364 -1.40 28.98 1.60
N LEU A 365 -1.03 29.26 0.35
CA LEU A 365 -0.04 28.46 -0.36
C LEU A 365 1.36 29.01 -0.09
N PRO A 366 2.37 28.16 0.16
CA PRO A 366 3.74 28.59 0.44
C PRO A 366 4.49 28.99 -0.87
N VAL A 367 3.90 29.87 -1.67
CA VAL A 367 4.49 30.39 -2.91
C VAL A 367 5.43 31.55 -2.60
N ASP A 368 4.95 32.53 -1.84
CA ASP A 368 5.73 33.70 -1.40
C ASP A 368 6.14 33.55 0.06
N ARG A 369 7.43 33.33 0.32
CA ARG A 369 7.96 33.07 1.67
C ARG A 369 7.61 34.18 2.67
N ASP A 370 7.71 35.44 2.27
CA ASP A 370 7.46 36.57 3.16
C ASP A 370 5.98 36.73 3.52
N ALA A 371 5.09 36.53 2.55
CA ALA A 371 3.65 36.58 2.77
C ALA A 371 3.19 35.39 3.62
N TRP A 372 3.73 34.20 3.34
CA TRP A 372 3.45 32.98 4.10
C TRP A 372 3.88 33.11 5.57
N CYS A 373 5.11 33.59 5.84
CA CYS A 373 5.58 33.83 7.21
C CYS A 373 4.74 34.88 7.95
N LYS A 374 4.23 35.91 7.26
CA LYS A 374 3.35 36.91 7.87
C LYS A 374 1.98 36.34 8.21
N HIS A 375 1.43 35.47 7.37
CA HIS A 375 0.11 34.87 7.57
C HIS A 375 0.02 34.03 8.85
N TRP A 376 1.14 33.45 9.29
CA TRP A 376 1.23 32.71 10.56
C TRP A 376 0.79 33.51 11.79
N LYS A 377 0.87 34.84 11.76
CA LYS A 377 0.38 35.69 12.86
C LYS A 377 -1.14 35.70 12.99
N LEU A 378 -1.85 35.33 11.93
CA LEU A 378 -3.31 35.30 11.85
C LEU A 378 -3.88 33.91 12.18
N VAL A 379 -3.04 32.88 12.21
CA VAL A 379 -3.44 31.49 12.44
C VAL A 379 -3.68 31.26 13.93
N SER A 380 -4.86 30.78 14.29
CA SER A 380 -5.13 30.36 15.66
C SER A 380 -4.54 28.96 15.90
N ILE A 381 -3.74 28.83 16.96
CA ILE A 381 -3.21 27.53 17.43
C ILE A 381 -4.33 26.50 17.66
N PRO A 382 -5.45 26.81 18.35
CA PRO A 382 -6.52 25.82 18.55
C PRO A 382 -7.17 25.40 17.23
N GLY A 383 -7.35 26.32 16.28
CA GLY A 383 -7.88 26.01 14.96
C GLY A 383 -6.96 25.13 14.14
N LEU A 384 -5.65 25.34 14.23
CA LEU A 384 -4.64 24.50 13.58
C LEU A 384 -4.62 23.08 14.17
N ILE A 385 -4.64 22.93 15.50
CA ILE A 385 -4.68 21.62 16.15
C ILE A 385 -5.94 20.85 15.72
N LEU A 386 -7.10 21.53 15.68
CA LEU A 386 -8.34 20.95 15.20
C LEU A 386 -8.23 20.52 13.73
N SER A 387 -7.61 21.33 12.88
CA SER A 387 -7.35 20.98 11.48
C SER A 387 -6.51 19.71 11.35
N ILE A 388 -5.42 19.58 12.12
CA ILE A 388 -4.57 18.38 12.10
C ILE A 388 -5.38 17.13 12.49
N PHE A 389 -6.16 17.23 13.56
CA PHE A 389 -7.01 16.14 14.04
C PHE A 389 -8.04 15.73 12.97
N LEU A 390 -8.75 16.69 12.40
CA LEU A 390 -9.78 16.42 11.41
C LEU A 390 -9.22 15.93 10.07
N LEU A 391 -8.05 16.41 9.65
CA LEU A 391 -7.38 15.92 8.43
C LEU A 391 -6.82 14.52 8.63
N SER A 392 -6.43 14.15 9.84
CA SER A 392 -5.98 12.80 10.17
C SER A 392 -7.07 11.73 10.00
N LEU A 393 -8.35 12.12 9.92
CA LEU A 393 -9.45 11.20 9.58
C LEU A 393 -9.39 10.74 8.10
N GLY A 394 -8.70 11.52 7.25
CA GLY A 394 -8.43 11.20 5.85
C GLY A 394 -9.60 11.45 4.90
N GLY A 395 -9.32 11.31 3.60
CA GLY A 395 -10.31 11.45 2.52
C GLY A 395 -11.55 10.55 2.68
N PRO A 396 -11.42 9.27 3.07
CA PRO A 396 -12.56 8.36 3.28
C PRO A 396 -13.62 8.88 4.23
N PHE A 397 -13.21 9.50 5.33
CA PHE A 397 -14.15 10.06 6.27
C PHE A 397 -14.92 11.23 5.65
N TRP A 398 -14.21 12.21 5.06
CA TRP A 398 -14.81 13.44 4.56
C TRP A 398 -15.66 13.24 3.29
N TYR A 399 -15.31 12.27 2.45
CA TYR A 399 -16.14 11.88 1.31
C TYR A 399 -17.47 11.27 1.78
N ASN A 400 -17.41 10.35 2.75
CA ASN A 400 -18.61 9.75 3.33
C ASN A 400 -19.48 10.80 4.04
N ALA A 401 -18.86 11.73 4.77
CA ALA A 401 -19.56 12.85 5.39
C ALA A 401 -20.25 13.73 4.34
N LEU A 402 -19.53 14.13 3.29
CA LEU A 402 -20.08 14.94 2.19
C LEU A 402 -21.25 14.24 1.49
N SER A 403 -21.07 12.96 1.12
CA SER A 403 -22.10 12.16 0.44
C SER A 403 -23.38 12.07 1.28
N LYS A 404 -23.26 11.77 2.58
CA LYS A 404 -24.41 11.76 3.49
C LYS A 404 -25.08 13.12 3.60
N LEU A 405 -24.31 14.21 3.69
CA LEU A 405 -24.86 15.56 3.78
C LEU A 405 -25.59 15.99 2.50
N VAL A 406 -25.07 15.64 1.32
CA VAL A 406 -25.73 15.89 0.03
C VAL A 406 -27.06 15.13 -0.06
N GLN A 407 -27.08 13.85 0.34
CA GLN A 407 -28.30 13.04 0.39
C GLN A 407 -29.33 13.58 1.40
N LEU A 408 -28.89 14.03 2.58
CA LEU A 408 -29.76 14.63 3.58
C LEU A 408 -30.34 15.96 3.07
N ARG A 409 -29.54 16.77 2.37
CA ARG A 409 -30.00 18.05 1.80
C ARG A 409 -31.07 17.85 0.74
N SER A 410 -30.88 16.91 -0.20
CA SER A 410 -31.86 16.62 -1.24
C SER A 410 -33.15 16.00 -0.65
N GLY A 411 -33.01 15.13 0.35
CA GLY A 411 -34.14 14.56 1.08
C GLY A 411 -34.97 15.59 1.85
N LEU A 412 -34.32 16.56 2.51
CA LEU A 412 -34.98 17.66 3.22
C LEU A 412 -35.65 18.65 2.27
N ALA A 413 -35.00 19.00 1.16
CA ALA A 413 -35.58 19.87 0.14
C ALA A 413 -36.89 19.28 -0.41
N ARG A 414 -36.90 17.96 -0.72
CA ARG A 414 -38.10 17.27 -1.17
C ARG A 414 -39.26 17.37 -0.15
N LYS A 415 -38.98 17.16 1.13
CA LYS A 415 -39.99 17.27 2.20
C LYS A 415 -40.52 18.70 2.39
N ASP A 416 -39.64 19.70 2.28
CA ASP A 416 -40.05 21.10 2.35
C ASP A 416 -40.95 21.49 1.16
N ASP A 417 -40.65 20.97 -0.04
CA ASP A 417 -41.47 21.22 -1.23
C ASP A 417 -42.83 20.49 -1.16
N GLU A 418 -42.87 19.27 -0.63
CA GLU A 418 -44.13 18.56 -0.32
C GLU A 418 -44.98 19.35 0.69
N GLN A 419 -44.38 19.89 1.75
CA GLN A 419 -45.09 20.73 2.72
C GLN A 419 -45.58 22.05 2.11
N LYS A 420 -44.81 22.67 1.21
CA LYS A 420 -45.26 23.86 0.47
C LYS A 420 -46.43 23.54 -0.46
N ALA A 421 -46.40 22.42 -1.16
CA ALA A 421 -47.50 21.96 -2.00
C ALA A 421 -48.79 21.73 -1.19
N ILE A 422 -48.68 21.11 0.00
CA ILE A 422 -49.81 20.94 0.92
C ILE A 422 -50.36 22.31 1.39
N ARG A 423 -49.49 23.26 1.75
CA ARG A 423 -49.91 24.61 2.17
C ARG A 423 -50.60 25.39 1.05
N GLN A 424 -50.15 25.23 -0.19
CA GLN A 424 -50.77 25.86 -1.36
C GLN A 424 -52.16 25.28 -1.63
N THR A 425 -52.32 23.95 -1.57
CA THR A 425 -53.63 23.28 -1.74
C THR A 425 -54.65 23.72 -0.69
N THR A 426 -54.25 23.85 0.58
CA THR A 426 -55.13 24.27 1.68
C THR A 426 -55.57 25.74 1.58
N GLN A 427 -54.78 26.63 0.98
CA GLN A 427 -55.15 28.04 0.80
C GLN A 427 -56.14 28.26 -0.34
N THR A 428 -56.07 27.48 -1.42
CA THR A 428 -57.06 27.53 -2.52
C THR A 428 -58.46 27.05 -2.11
N ALA A 429 -58.59 26.28 -1.03
CA ALA A 429 -59.88 25.82 -0.52
C ALA A 429 -60.58 26.82 0.42
N GLY A 430 -59.92 27.91 0.82
CA GLY A 430 -60.45 28.90 1.78
C GLY A 430 -61.06 30.17 1.16
N GLY A 431 -61.23 30.21 -0.17
CA GLY A 431 -61.54 31.43 -0.92
C GLY A 431 -62.83 31.38 -1.72
N GLU A 432 -63.97 31.03 -1.13
CA GLU A 432 -65.30 31.39 -1.67
C GLU A 432 -66.27 31.75 -0.52
N PRO A 433 -66.94 32.92 -0.55
CA PRO A 433 -68.06 33.20 0.33
C PRO A 433 -69.35 32.68 -0.31
N GLN A 434 -69.93 31.59 0.23
CA GLN A 434 -71.30 31.19 -0.09
C GLN A 434 -72.19 31.27 1.15
N THR A 435 -73.25 32.09 1.05
CA THR A 435 -74.35 32.23 2.01
C THR A 435 -75.37 31.07 1.84
N PRO A 436 -76.31 30.86 2.78
CA PRO A 436 -76.57 29.59 3.43
C PRO A 436 -77.57 28.72 2.65
N GLY A 437 -77.20 27.47 2.38
CA GLY A 437 -78.08 26.51 1.71
C GLY A 437 -77.85 25.10 2.23
N THR A 438 -78.79 24.65 3.06
CA THR A 438 -79.22 23.25 3.22
C THR A 438 -78.17 22.22 3.68
N LEU A 439 -78.31 21.80 4.94
CA LEU A 439 -77.76 20.56 5.47
C LEU A 439 -78.19 19.35 4.60
N PRO A 440 -77.27 18.44 4.24
CA PRO A 440 -77.58 17.03 4.19
C PRO A 440 -76.87 16.30 5.34
N ALA A 441 -77.54 15.25 5.79
CA ALA A 441 -77.27 14.50 7.00
C ALA A 441 -75.83 14.00 7.15
N PHE A 442 -75.36 14.06 8.38
CA PHE A 442 -74.29 13.24 8.93
C PHE A 442 -74.57 11.77 8.56
N ASN A 443 -73.70 11.13 7.79
CA ASN A 443 -73.75 9.69 7.55
C ASN A 443 -72.67 9.01 8.40
N PRO A 444 -73.00 8.44 9.57
CA PRO A 444 -72.02 7.98 10.56
C PRO A 444 -71.41 6.59 10.25
N LEU A 445 -71.38 6.17 8.98
CA LEU A 445 -70.95 4.82 8.58
C LEU A 445 -69.96 4.83 7.40
N HIS A 446 -68.84 5.52 7.57
CA HIS A 446 -67.60 5.17 6.86
C HIS A 446 -66.46 5.13 7.86
N GLY A 447 -66.26 3.93 8.40
CA GLY A 447 -65.23 3.61 9.38
C GLY A 447 -63.82 3.72 8.81
N GLU A 448 -62.90 3.94 9.74
CA GLU A 448 -61.46 3.92 9.56
C GLU A 448 -61.00 2.74 8.69
N ARG A 449 -60.27 3.03 7.61
CA ARG A 449 -59.27 2.10 7.08
C ARG A 449 -57.90 2.63 7.47
N GLY A 450 -57.31 1.98 8.46
CA GLY A 450 -55.93 2.21 8.86
C GLY A 450 -54.96 1.93 7.72
N ASP A 451 -53.99 2.83 7.54
CA ASP A 451 -52.87 2.63 6.62
C ASP A 451 -51.76 1.84 7.34
N LEU A 452 -51.53 0.61 6.88
CA LEU A 452 -50.49 -0.32 7.35
C LEU A 452 -49.21 -0.20 6.51
N LYS A 453 -48.61 0.99 6.43
CA LYS A 453 -47.24 1.15 5.92
C LYS A 453 -46.37 2.13 6.73
N ALA A 454 -46.56 2.15 8.04
CA ALA A 454 -45.47 2.51 8.94
C ALA A 454 -44.56 1.27 9.14
N GLN A 455 -43.38 1.28 8.53
CA GLN A 455 -42.26 0.46 9.00
C GLN A 455 -41.14 1.40 9.44
N GLY A 456 -40.88 1.36 10.74
CA GLY A 456 -39.64 1.80 11.36
C GLY A 456 -38.64 0.66 11.47
#